data_AF-A0A0A2WK11-F1
#
_entry.id   AF-A0A0A2WK11-F1
#
_cell.length_a   1.000
_cell.length_b   1.000
_cell.length_c   1.000
_cell.angle_alpha   90.00
_cell.angle_beta   90.00
_cell.angle_gamma   90.00
#
_symmetry.space_group_name_H-M   'P 1'
#
loop_
_entity.id
_entity.type
_entity.pdbx_description
1 polymer ?
#
loop_
_entity_poly.entity_id
_entity_poly.type
_entity_poly.pdbx_seq_one_letter_code
_entity_poly.pdbx_strand_id
1 'polypeptide(L)'
;MATRKSTVRRTATKKTTTRKHEVRAELTNVELVKAKSALKLEVFVRHEKLGELEVGRGSIYWRGANRQLRKRVDWTRFAEMMDNLAYGAR
;
A
#
# COMPACT_ATOMS: atom_id res chain seq x y z
N MET A 1 26.99 53.42 19.76
CA MET A 1 26.68 52.48 18.65
C MET A 1 27.00 51.07 19.12
N ALA A 2 26.03 50.15 19.17
CA ALA A 2 26.29 48.71 19.33
C ALA A 2 25.13 47.93 18.69
N THR A 3 25.45 47.22 17.61
CA THR A 3 24.50 46.52 16.72
C THR A 3 24.02 45.19 17.30
N ARG A 4 22.70 45.01 17.31
CA ARG A 4 21.99 43.78 17.67
C ARG A 4 22.20 42.70 16.60
N LYS A 5 22.68 41.51 16.96
CA LYS A 5 22.60 40.32 16.09
C LYS A 5 21.58 39.35 16.68
N SER A 6 20.35 39.45 16.17
CA SER A 6 19.28 38.48 16.40
C SER A 6 19.55 37.24 15.56
N THR A 7 19.89 36.12 16.22
CA THR A 7 20.00 34.82 15.56
C THR A 7 18.61 34.22 15.40
N VAL A 8 18.02 34.36 14.21
CA VAL A 8 16.75 33.75 13.85
C VAL A 8 16.92 32.22 13.85
N ARG A 9 16.46 31.56 14.93
CA ARG A 9 16.32 30.10 14.96
C ARG A 9 15.21 29.70 14.00
N ARG A 10 15.61 29.21 12.83
CA ARG A 10 14.72 28.66 11.80
C ARG A 10 14.21 27.30 12.29
N THR A 11 13.06 27.31 12.97
CA THR A 11 12.35 26.09 13.36
C THR A 11 11.88 25.37 12.10
N ALA A 12 12.53 24.25 11.79
CA ALA A 12 12.09 23.36 10.73
C ALA A 12 10.70 22.80 11.12
N THR A 13 9.66 23.30 10.45
CA THR A 13 8.30 22.76 10.56
C THR A 13 8.35 21.31 10.06
N LYS A 14 8.26 20.38 11.02
CA LYS A 14 8.17 18.94 10.77
C LYS A 14 6.93 18.72 9.88
N LYS A 15 7.13 18.48 8.58
CA LYS A 15 6.05 18.11 7.65
C LYS A 15 5.41 16.84 8.19
N THR A 16 4.28 16.98 8.87
CA THR A 16 3.44 15.86 9.27
C THR A 16 3.05 15.16 7.98
N THR A 17 3.65 14.01 7.72
CA THR A 17 3.33 13.21 6.55
C THR A 17 1.94 12.67 6.80
N THR A 18 0.92 13.40 6.34
CA THR A 18 -0.46 12.96 6.39
C THR A 18 -0.50 11.58 5.77
N ARG A 19 -0.89 10.56 6.54
CA ARG A 19 -1.00 9.19 6.05
C ARG A 19 -2.00 9.21 4.88
N LYS A 20 -1.48 9.15 3.64
CA LYS A 20 -2.27 9.31 2.41
C LYS A 20 -3.10 8.06 2.08
N HIS A 21 -2.71 6.92 2.66
CA HIS A 21 -3.24 5.61 2.34
C HIS A 21 -3.70 4.93 3.63
N GLU A 22 -4.90 4.38 3.59
CA GLU A 22 -5.51 3.60 4.65
C GLU A 22 -5.80 2.20 4.08
N VAL A 23 -5.30 1.17 4.76
CA VAL A 23 -5.53 -0.23 4.39
C VAL A 23 -6.38 -0.85 5.48
N ARG A 24 -7.59 -1.26 5.11
CA ARG A 24 -8.51 -1.98 6.00
C ARG A 24 -8.46 -3.46 5.68
N ALA A 25 -8.32 -4.28 6.72
CA ALA A 25 -8.34 -5.72 6.63
C ALA A 25 -9.48 -6.26 7.47
N GLU A 26 -10.33 -7.09 6.87
CA GLU A 26 -11.27 -7.92 7.61
C GLU A 26 -10.63 -9.31 7.70
N LEU A 27 -10.25 -9.71 8.92
CA LEU A 27 -9.61 -10.99 9.16
C LEU A 27 -10.67 -11.97 9.66
N THR A 28 -11.08 -12.92 8.82
CA THR A 28 -11.87 -14.08 9.24
C THR A 28 -11.00 -15.32 9.13
N ASN A 29 -10.85 -16.06 10.23
CA ASN A 29 -9.99 -17.24 10.42
C ASN A 29 -8.46 -16.97 10.44
N VAL A 30 -7.87 -17.13 11.63
CA VAL A 30 -6.48 -16.79 12.00
C VAL A 30 -5.43 -17.77 11.45
N GLU A 31 -5.78 -18.71 10.58
CA GLU A 31 -4.81 -19.56 9.89
C GLU A 31 -5.16 -19.70 8.41
N LEU A 32 -4.44 -18.99 7.53
CA LEU A 32 -4.44 -19.14 6.07
C LEU A 32 -4.11 -20.58 5.58
N VAL A 33 -3.83 -21.49 6.52
CA VAL A 33 -3.41 -22.88 6.31
C VAL A 33 -4.59 -23.80 5.96
N LYS A 34 -5.82 -23.49 6.43
CA LYS A 34 -7.01 -24.24 6.01
C LYS A 34 -7.48 -23.76 4.64
N ALA A 35 -7.43 -24.67 3.67
CA ALA A 35 -7.91 -24.48 2.30
C ALA A 35 -9.24 -23.70 2.27
N LYS A 36 -9.29 -22.64 1.46
CA LYS A 36 -10.39 -21.67 1.24
C LYS A 36 -10.36 -20.36 2.03
N SER A 37 -9.37 -20.11 2.89
CA SER A 37 -9.17 -18.78 3.48
C SER A 37 -8.35 -17.89 2.54
N ALA A 38 -8.91 -16.75 2.13
CA ALA A 38 -8.23 -15.73 1.34
C ALA A 38 -8.35 -14.39 2.07
N LEU A 39 -7.24 -13.67 2.23
CA LEU A 39 -7.23 -12.36 2.85
C LEU A 39 -7.71 -11.33 1.83
N LYS A 40 -8.81 -10.62 2.13
CA LYS A 40 -9.34 -9.57 1.28
C LYS A 40 -9.07 -8.20 1.89
N LEU A 41 -8.50 -7.31 1.10
CA LEU A 41 -8.20 -5.92 1.45
C LEU A 41 -8.93 -5.00 0.48
N GLU A 42 -9.59 -3.98 1.02
CA GLU A 42 -10.11 -2.87 0.24
C GLU A 42 -9.14 -1.70 0.35
N VAL A 43 -8.73 -1.16 -0.80
CA VAL A 43 -7.70 -0.11 -0.88
C VAL A 43 -8.38 1.21 -1.21
N PHE A 44 -8.13 2.24 -0.40
CA PHE A 44 -8.68 3.58 -0.57
C PHE A 44 -7.59 4.65 -0.60
N VAL A 45 -7.88 5.77 -1.27
CA VAL A 45 -7.12 7.03 -1.17
C VAL A 45 -8.10 8.15 -0.89
N ARG A 46 -7.92 8.92 0.20
CA ARG A 46 -8.82 10.04 0.56
C ARG A 46 -10.32 9.66 0.48
N HIS A 47 -10.67 8.47 0.98
CA HIS A 47 -12.02 7.88 0.97
C HIS A 47 -12.56 7.48 -0.42
N GLU A 48 -11.78 7.60 -1.49
CA GLU A 48 -12.08 7.03 -2.81
C GLU A 48 -11.52 5.62 -2.90
N LYS A 49 -12.35 4.64 -3.30
CA LYS A 49 -11.93 3.25 -3.48
C LYS A 49 -11.03 3.13 -4.70
N LEU A 50 -9.80 2.64 -4.51
CA LEU A 50 -8.87 2.32 -5.60
C LEU A 50 -9.10 0.91 -6.14
N GLY A 51 -9.47 -0.03 -5.27
CA GLY A 51 -9.72 -1.42 -5.66
C GLY A 51 -9.75 -2.39 -4.50
N GLU A 52 -9.80 -3.67 -4.86
CA GLU A 52 -9.81 -4.81 -3.95
C GLU A 52 -8.61 -5.72 -4.26
N LEU A 53 -7.87 -6.09 -3.22
CA LEU A 53 -6.77 -7.04 -3.26
C LEU A 53 -7.19 -8.29 -2.51
N GLU A 54 -7.07 -9.45 -3.14
CA GLU A 54 -7.30 -10.74 -2.49
C GLU A 54 -6.03 -11.58 -2.54
N VAL A 55 -5.57 -12.03 -1.39
CA VAL A 55 -4.37 -12.85 -1.24
C VAL A 55 -4.78 -14.27 -0.91
N GLY A 56 -4.56 -15.18 -1.86
CA GLY A 56 -4.76 -16.61 -1.69
C GLY A 56 -3.43 -17.37 -1.72
N ARG A 57 -3.48 -18.67 -1.43
CA ARG A 57 -2.28 -19.51 -1.30
C ARG A 57 -1.40 -19.57 -2.55
N GLY A 58 -1.98 -19.48 -3.74
CA GLY A 58 -1.24 -19.63 -5.01
C GLY A 58 -1.20 -18.37 -5.89
N SER A 59 -1.91 -17.33 -5.50
CA SER A 59 -1.98 -16.10 -6.29
C SER A 59 -2.58 -14.96 -5.50
N ILE A 60 -2.16 -13.76 -5.89
CA ILE A 60 -2.85 -12.52 -5.60
C ILE A 60 -3.86 -12.24 -6.69
N TYR A 61 -4.94 -11.55 -6.33
CA TYR A 61 -5.82 -10.96 -7.31
C TYR A 61 -6.10 -9.50 -7.02
N TRP A 62 -6.19 -8.72 -8.09
CA TRP A 62 -6.52 -7.32 -8.03
C TRP A 62 -7.77 -7.02 -8.84
N ARG A 63 -8.70 -6.25 -8.27
CA ARG A 63 -9.82 -5.64 -8.97
C ARG A 63 -9.78 -4.14 -8.73
N GLY A 64 -9.39 -3.36 -9.74
CA GLY A 64 -9.48 -1.90 -9.67
C GLY A 64 -10.93 -1.44 -9.55
N ALA A 65 -11.20 -0.37 -8.80
CA ALA A 65 -12.56 0.10 -8.54
C ALA A 65 -13.34 0.40 -9.82
N ASN A 66 -12.69 0.99 -10.83
CA ASN A 66 -13.27 1.30 -12.14
C ASN A 66 -13.02 0.20 -13.19
N ARG A 67 -12.77 -1.05 -12.77
CA ARG A 67 -12.49 -2.17 -13.67
C ARG A 67 -13.51 -3.28 -13.48
N GLN A 68 -14.05 -3.77 -14.59
CA GLN A 68 -15.01 -4.87 -14.59
C GLN A 68 -14.35 -6.22 -14.29
N LEU A 69 -13.11 -6.42 -14.76
CA LEU A 69 -12.40 -7.69 -14.65
C LEU A 69 -11.39 -7.69 -13.51
N ARG A 70 -11.38 -8.80 -12.76
CA ARG A 70 -10.36 -9.13 -11.77
C ARG A 70 -9.14 -9.71 -12.49
N LYS A 71 -7.93 -9.28 -12.13
CA LYS A 71 -6.67 -9.82 -12.64
C LYS A 71 -6.06 -10.75 -11.61
N ARG A 72 -5.70 -11.95 -12.05
CA ARG A 72 -4.92 -12.91 -11.26
C ARG A 72 -3.44 -12.72 -11.53
N VAL A 73 -2.63 -12.72 -10.48
CA VAL A 73 -1.16 -12.70 -10.53
C VAL A 73 -0.68 -13.84 -9.64
N ASP A 74 -0.07 -14.86 -10.22
CA ASP A 74 0.60 -15.90 -9.42
C ASP A 74 1.83 -15.34 -8.69
N TRP A 75 2.36 -16.11 -7.75
CA TRP A 75 3.45 -15.64 -6.89
C TRP A 75 4.75 -15.39 -7.64
N THR A 76 5.07 -16.17 -8.67
CA THR A 76 6.27 -15.98 -9.49
C THR A 76 6.19 -14.63 -10.21
N ARG A 77 5.07 -14.38 -10.89
CA ARG A 77 4.85 -13.11 -11.57
C ARG A 77 4.79 -11.94 -10.61
N PHE A 78 4.22 -12.13 -9.42
CA PHE A 78 4.23 -11.10 -8.39
C PHE A 78 5.66 -10.75 -7.95
N ALA A 79 6.50 -11.76 -7.69
CA ALA A 79 7.90 -11.55 -7.33
C ALA A 79 8.66 -10.78 -8.43
N GLU A 80 8.51 -11.19 -9.69
CA GLU A 80 9.10 -10.47 -10.84
C GLU A 80 8.63 -9.01 -10.91
N MET A 81 7.34 -8.73 -10.71
CA MET A 81 6.83 -7.36 -10.69
C MET A 81 7.45 -6.53 -9.57
N MET A 82 7.60 -7.12 -8.38
CA MET A 82 8.19 -6.43 -7.23
C MET A 82 9.69 -6.22 -7.40
N ASP A 83 10.42 -7.20 -7.94
CA ASP A 83 11.85 -7.08 -8.22
C ASP A 83 12.11 -5.97 -9.24
N ASN A 84 11.31 -5.91 -10.31
CA ASN A 84 11.39 -4.83 -11.28
C ASN A 84 11.12 -3.45 -10.67
N LEU A 85 10.17 -3.34 -9.73
CA LEU A 85 9.85 -2.08 -9.05
C LEU A 85 10.92 -1.65 -8.04
N ALA A 86 11.50 -2.62 -7.31
CA ALA A 86 12.44 -2.35 -6.21
C ALA A 86 13.89 -2.21 -6.70
N TYR A 87 14.29 -3.02 -7.68
CA TYR A 87 15.67 -3.16 -8.13
C TYR A 87 15.88 -2.76 -9.60
N GLY A 88 14.79 -2.52 -10.34
CA GLY A 88 14.84 -2.27 -11.78
C GLY A 88 14.83 -3.57 -12.60
N ALA A 89 14.60 -3.43 -13.92
CA ALA A 89 14.80 -4.54 -14.84
C ALA A 89 16.30 -4.88 -14.91
N ARG A 90 16.63 -6.16 -14.72
CA ARG A 90 17.95 -6.67 -15.07
C ARG A 90 18.16 -6.66 -16.57
#